data_AF-A0A0M1JK94-F1
#
_entry.id   AF-A0A0M1JK94-F1
#
_cell.length_a   1.000
_cell.length_b   1.000
_cell.length_c   1.000
_cell.angle_alpha   90.00
_cell.angle_beta   90.00
_cell.angle_gamma   90.00
#
_symmetry.space_group_name_H-M   'P 1'
#
loop_
_entity.id
_entity.type
_entity.pdbx_description
1 polymer ?
#
loop_
_entity_poly.entity_id
_entity_poly.type
_entity_poly.pdbx_seq_one_letter_code
_entity_poly.pdbx_strand_id
1 'polypeptide(L)'
;MTTENTTDDHITEGTTAQLPVLPNSVKDAKASRELLFTLRHFHLGDPGAGTKLEVPNTELLPALLNPYRDTSRLRYDYPLVLLPATDGHRKATELAIPLTEWLQDAVLAFAPNDGARILKDHLPWLEHHIRTTLDQTDGPVDAISPLQEAQVALQVHLQLPDVEKNRLDKDLQALQQQIPTGTTILAYGRYAALHLLKHAIHSRVLPRRQRLTKLISNCVRGLKELLEVEWAKSTESVEPAQARDSVGPGAHLFDLAKLSETMDYARGTYVMPEERRTRIESTLQTLEHWAMDPIIIHFIHGGALNCEWLTDDPSLTSHIDQDPCARATGIFDQQAAHLAQLFAAIRIAQLEINGIYDPPIHDPWFANFNWEGFTQEELLLVPSVIAIEAADRIAGVGLATFSKLLNSGRPVQILIRVQPSNNPGAAHEEDPMHSYRTELGFIGLAHRQALVAQTSSARHQHLLESALVGLDATRTCLHLVNTGLRPGTELVPLNSWLVAGAALEGRAHPFFRVNPQVTDITRFDFSGNPQPEQDWPVHPFNYIDENGHNVTIDLAFTFADYALLIDRLREQFRLIPPG
;
A
#
# COMPACT_ATOMS: atom_id res chain seq x y z
N MET A 1 -9.74 -9.83 -26.31
CA MET A 1 -9.68 -8.38 -26.03
C MET A 1 -10.01 -8.23 -24.55
N THR A 2 -9.12 -7.88 -23.63
CA THR A 2 -7.77 -7.29 -23.75
C THR A 2 -7.00 -7.54 -22.43
N THR A 3 -5.82 -8.12 -22.57
CA THR A 3 -4.59 -7.95 -21.75
C THR A 3 -4.68 -8.17 -20.23
N GLU A 4 -4.51 -9.42 -19.82
CA GLU A 4 -3.69 -9.78 -18.65
C GLU A 4 -2.60 -10.69 -19.19
N ASN A 5 -1.34 -10.26 -19.08
CA ASN A 5 -0.19 -11.13 -19.23
C ASN A 5 -0.26 -12.12 -18.06
N THR A 6 -0.87 -13.28 -18.32
CA THR A 6 -0.47 -14.50 -17.67
C THR A 6 1.03 -14.63 -17.90
N THR A 7 1.83 -14.29 -16.90
CA THR A 7 3.09 -15.00 -16.68
C THR A 7 2.70 -16.45 -16.53
N ASP A 8 2.65 -17.15 -17.66
CA ASP A 8 2.91 -18.58 -17.69
C ASP A 8 4.16 -18.78 -16.85
N ASP A 9 4.01 -19.48 -15.73
CA ASP A 9 5.11 -20.09 -15.01
C ASP A 9 5.76 -21.10 -15.96
N HIS A 10 6.55 -20.59 -16.89
CA HIS A 10 7.54 -21.37 -17.60
C HIS A 10 8.59 -21.74 -16.57
N ILE A 11 8.34 -22.87 -15.90
CA ILE A 11 9.37 -23.71 -15.30
C ILE A 11 10.33 -24.07 -16.43
N THR A 12 11.30 -23.19 -16.70
CA THR A 12 12.38 -23.49 -17.62
C THR A 12 13.15 -24.68 -17.08
N GLU A 13 13.16 -25.77 -17.86
CA GLU A 13 13.94 -26.98 -17.64
C GLU A 13 15.42 -26.62 -17.45
N GLY A 14 15.81 -26.44 -16.19
CA GLY A 14 17.16 -26.07 -15.79
C GLY A 14 17.66 -27.00 -14.70
N THR A 15 18.26 -28.11 -15.09
CA THR A 15 19.02 -29.07 -14.26
C THR A 15 18.17 -29.86 -13.25
N THR A 16 18.17 -31.19 -13.42
CA THR A 16 17.42 -32.19 -12.64
C THR A 16 17.53 -31.97 -11.12
N ALA A 17 16.56 -31.29 -10.52
CA ALA A 17 16.27 -31.46 -9.10
C ALA A 17 15.97 -32.94 -8.88
N GLN A 18 16.69 -33.60 -7.98
CA GLN A 18 16.47 -35.01 -7.70
C GLN A 18 15.02 -35.19 -7.26
N LEU A 19 14.24 -35.92 -8.06
CA LEU A 19 12.84 -36.15 -7.77
C LEU A 19 12.72 -36.89 -6.43
N PRO A 20 11.73 -36.53 -5.59
CA PRO A 20 11.49 -37.25 -4.35
C PRO A 20 11.19 -38.72 -4.64
N VAL A 21 11.70 -39.61 -3.81
CA VAL A 21 11.54 -41.06 -3.96
C VAL A 21 10.51 -41.55 -2.94
N LEU A 22 9.51 -42.29 -3.39
CA LEU A 22 8.54 -42.94 -2.51
C LEU A 22 9.23 -44.09 -1.77
N PRO A 23 9.17 -44.15 -0.43
CA PRO A 23 9.75 -45.26 0.33
C PRO A 23 9.01 -46.57 0.05
N ASN A 24 9.75 -47.67 0.08
CA ASN A 24 9.19 -49.01 -0.16
C ASN A 24 8.22 -49.43 0.95
N SER A 25 7.05 -49.91 0.56
CA SER A 25 6.09 -50.55 1.47
C SER A 25 6.61 -51.87 2.06
N VAL A 26 6.38 -52.05 3.35
CA VAL A 26 6.52 -53.27 4.13
C VAL A 26 5.38 -54.23 3.76
N LYS A 27 5.72 -55.41 3.22
CA LYS A 27 4.73 -56.39 2.73
C LYS A 27 4.13 -57.30 3.82
N ASP A 28 4.22 -56.95 5.10
CA ASP A 28 3.70 -57.77 6.21
C ASP A 28 2.26 -57.39 6.56
N ALA A 29 1.31 -58.23 6.15
CA ALA A 29 -0.12 -58.03 6.36
C ALA A 29 -0.53 -57.87 7.84
N LYS A 30 0.20 -58.47 8.81
CA LYS A 30 -0.11 -58.31 10.22
C LYS A 30 0.30 -56.92 10.72
N ALA A 31 1.51 -56.49 10.35
CA ALA A 31 2.03 -55.17 10.66
C ALA A 31 1.16 -54.06 10.04
N SER A 32 0.78 -54.19 8.76
CA SER A 32 -0.08 -53.20 8.09
C SER A 32 -1.47 -53.10 8.74
N ARG A 33 -2.03 -54.21 9.26
CA ARG A 33 -3.32 -54.19 9.98
C ARG A 33 -3.23 -53.47 11.33
N GLU A 34 -2.18 -53.71 12.10
CA GLU A 34 -1.92 -53.02 13.37
C GLU A 34 -1.65 -51.52 13.16
N LEU A 35 -0.92 -51.19 12.08
CA LEU A 35 -0.69 -49.82 11.68
C LEU A 35 -2.00 -49.10 11.31
N LEU A 36 -2.84 -49.70 10.47
CA LEU A 36 -4.15 -49.14 10.12
C LEU A 36 -5.05 -48.96 11.35
N PHE A 37 -5.00 -49.86 12.33
CA PHE A 37 -5.71 -49.71 13.61
C PHE A 37 -5.23 -48.45 14.36
N THR A 38 -3.91 -48.28 14.46
CA THR A 38 -3.29 -47.13 15.13
C THR A 38 -3.63 -45.82 14.41
N LEU A 39 -3.53 -45.77 13.08
CA LEU A 39 -3.85 -44.58 12.28
C LEU A 39 -5.33 -44.18 12.41
N ARG A 40 -6.26 -45.15 12.41
CA ARG A 40 -7.69 -44.87 12.64
C ARG A 40 -7.96 -44.29 14.02
N HIS A 41 -7.34 -44.86 15.05
CA HIS A 41 -7.46 -44.34 16.42
C HIS A 41 -6.88 -42.93 16.55
N PHE A 42 -5.76 -42.64 15.89
CA PHE A 42 -5.21 -41.29 15.82
C PHE A 42 -6.21 -40.28 15.22
N HIS A 43 -6.84 -40.61 14.09
CA HIS A 43 -7.85 -39.74 13.47
C HIS A 43 -9.14 -39.56 14.30
N LEU A 44 -9.42 -40.49 15.21
CA LEU A 44 -10.53 -40.36 16.18
C LEU A 44 -10.14 -39.57 17.44
N GLY A 45 -8.89 -39.10 17.53
CA GLY A 45 -8.40 -38.31 18.65
C GLY A 45 -7.93 -39.13 19.85
N ASP A 46 -7.58 -40.42 19.68
CA ASP A 46 -7.04 -41.26 20.74
C ASP A 46 -5.59 -40.84 21.09
N PRO A 47 -5.33 -40.28 22.27
CA PRO A 47 -3.98 -39.84 22.66
C PRO A 47 -2.97 -41.01 22.70
N GLY A 48 -3.44 -42.22 23.02
CA GLY A 48 -2.60 -43.42 23.08
C GLY A 48 -2.16 -43.93 21.71
N ALA A 49 -2.82 -43.53 20.63
CA ALA A 49 -2.36 -43.78 19.27
C ALA A 49 -1.32 -42.74 18.83
N GLY A 50 -1.50 -41.48 19.21
CA GLY A 50 -0.56 -40.41 18.89
C GLY A 50 0.83 -40.59 19.50
N THR A 51 0.94 -41.24 20.67
CA THR A 51 2.23 -41.56 21.31
C THR A 51 2.96 -42.73 20.67
N LYS A 52 2.27 -43.55 19.87
CA LYS A 52 2.86 -44.70 19.14
C LYS A 52 3.43 -44.31 17.78
N LEU A 53 3.14 -43.10 17.32
CA LEU A 53 3.57 -42.60 16.03
C LEU A 53 4.64 -41.52 16.20
N GLU A 54 5.56 -41.47 15.26
CA GLU A 54 6.64 -40.49 15.27
C GLU A 54 6.13 -39.10 14.87
N VAL A 55 6.68 -38.07 15.51
CA VAL A 55 6.40 -36.67 15.18
C VAL A 55 7.30 -36.25 14.01
N PRO A 56 6.81 -35.44 13.06
CA PRO A 56 7.63 -34.92 11.97
C PRO A 56 8.84 -34.13 12.48
N ASN A 57 10.03 -34.48 12.02
CA ASN A 57 11.25 -33.71 12.30
C ASN A 57 11.18 -32.30 11.67
N THR A 58 12.00 -31.37 12.15
CA THR A 58 12.02 -29.95 11.74
C THR A 58 12.38 -29.72 10.28
N GLU A 59 12.94 -30.73 9.60
CA GLU A 59 13.38 -30.66 8.20
C GLU A 59 12.26 -30.98 7.20
N LEU A 60 11.14 -31.56 7.62
CA LEU A 60 10.05 -31.93 6.70
C LEU A 60 9.32 -30.70 6.15
N LEU A 61 9.00 -30.75 4.86
CA LEU A 61 8.21 -29.75 4.14
C LEU A 61 7.11 -30.45 3.33
N PRO A 62 6.01 -29.75 3.01
CA PRO A 62 5.04 -30.22 2.03
C PRO A 62 5.71 -30.62 0.71
N ALA A 63 5.18 -31.65 0.06
CA ALA A 63 5.77 -32.21 -1.16
C ALA A 63 5.95 -31.15 -2.26
N LEU A 64 4.95 -30.30 -2.46
CA LEU A 64 4.98 -29.20 -3.44
C LEU A 64 6.00 -28.11 -3.09
N LEU A 65 6.46 -28.03 -1.84
CA LEU A 65 7.47 -27.06 -1.40
C LEU A 65 8.89 -27.60 -1.38
N ASN A 66 9.09 -28.88 -1.67
CA ASN A 66 10.42 -29.49 -1.67
C ASN A 66 11.44 -28.78 -2.59
N PRO A 67 11.07 -28.31 -3.81
CA PRO A 67 12.00 -27.57 -4.67
C PRO A 67 12.47 -26.23 -4.08
N TYR A 68 11.70 -25.64 -3.16
CA TYR A 68 11.95 -24.30 -2.59
C TYR A 68 12.73 -24.32 -1.28
N ARG A 69 13.32 -25.46 -0.91
CA ARG A 69 14.31 -25.56 0.19
C ARG A 69 15.52 -24.66 -0.03
N ASP A 70 15.96 -24.56 -1.28
CA ASP A 70 17.03 -23.66 -1.70
C ASP A 70 16.43 -22.37 -2.26
N THR A 71 16.28 -21.37 -1.39
CA THR A 71 15.68 -20.07 -1.74
C THR A 71 16.52 -19.27 -2.72
N SER A 72 17.81 -19.61 -2.93
CA SER A 72 18.66 -18.93 -3.92
C SER A 72 18.12 -19.08 -5.35
N ARG A 73 17.37 -20.17 -5.60
CA ARG A 73 16.73 -20.49 -6.88
C ARG A 73 15.33 -19.92 -7.03
N LEU A 74 14.73 -19.44 -5.94
CA LEU A 74 13.39 -18.88 -5.97
C LEU A 74 13.42 -17.54 -6.70
N ARG A 75 12.68 -17.44 -7.80
CA ARG A 75 12.34 -16.18 -8.45
C ARG A 75 10.91 -15.83 -8.04
N TYR A 76 10.74 -14.60 -7.57
CA TYR A 76 9.46 -14.04 -7.17
C TYR A 76 9.50 -12.53 -7.40
N ASP A 77 8.37 -11.85 -7.27
CA ASP A 77 8.20 -10.45 -7.70
C ASP A 77 9.18 -9.44 -7.07
N TYR A 78 9.82 -9.79 -5.95
CA TYR A 78 10.70 -8.88 -5.23
C TYR A 78 12.18 -9.09 -5.60
N PRO A 79 12.98 -8.01 -5.60
CA PRO A 79 12.65 -6.66 -5.14
C PRO A 79 11.80 -5.84 -6.11
N LEU A 80 11.02 -4.89 -5.58
CA LEU A 80 10.14 -4.01 -6.35
C LEU A 80 10.79 -2.65 -6.57
N VAL A 81 10.68 -2.12 -7.78
CA VAL A 81 11.01 -0.74 -8.15
C VAL A 81 9.78 0.13 -7.93
N LEU A 82 9.88 1.08 -6.99
CA LEU A 82 8.83 2.01 -6.63
C LEU A 82 9.05 3.35 -7.35
N LEU A 83 8.15 3.67 -8.28
CA LEU A 83 8.27 4.87 -9.12
C LEU A 83 7.71 6.12 -8.43
N PRO A 84 8.42 7.27 -8.46
CA PRO A 84 8.05 8.49 -7.74
C PRO A 84 6.68 9.02 -8.16
N ALA A 85 6.02 9.81 -7.30
CA ALA A 85 4.73 10.43 -7.58
C ALA A 85 4.78 11.34 -8.82
N THR A 86 3.91 11.08 -9.81
CA THR A 86 3.70 11.93 -11.00
C THR A 86 2.27 12.45 -11.04
N ASP A 87 2.03 13.46 -11.87
CA ASP A 87 0.68 14.00 -12.06
C ASP A 87 -0.22 12.96 -12.77
N GLY A 88 -1.24 12.44 -12.06
CA GLY A 88 -2.25 11.55 -12.64
C GLY A 88 -2.74 10.44 -11.72
N HIS A 89 -3.84 9.79 -12.12
CA HIS A 89 -4.32 8.57 -11.47
C HIS A 89 -3.57 7.35 -12.02
N ARG A 90 -2.53 6.93 -11.31
CA ARG A 90 -1.77 5.72 -11.64
C ARG A 90 -2.41 4.44 -11.14
N LYS A 91 -2.23 3.36 -11.90
CA LYS A 91 -2.60 1.99 -11.52
C LYS A 91 -1.52 1.36 -10.63
N ALA A 92 -1.86 0.26 -9.94
CA ALA A 92 -0.90 -0.45 -9.09
C ALA A 92 0.36 -0.91 -9.84
N THR A 93 0.18 -1.42 -11.07
CA THR A 93 1.27 -1.85 -11.98
C THR A 93 2.23 -0.73 -12.38
N GLU A 94 1.80 0.53 -12.27
CA GLU A 94 2.62 1.70 -12.60
C GLU A 94 3.32 2.29 -11.35
N LEU A 95 2.93 1.85 -10.15
CA LEU A 95 3.51 2.32 -8.89
C LEU A 95 4.65 1.46 -8.40
N ALA A 96 4.53 0.14 -8.56
CA ALA A 96 5.53 -0.84 -8.19
C ALA A 96 5.65 -1.87 -9.31
N ILE A 97 6.89 -2.06 -9.77
CA ILE A 97 7.24 -2.98 -10.86
C ILE A 97 8.30 -3.94 -10.34
N PRO A 98 8.20 -5.26 -10.56
CA PRO A 98 9.29 -6.19 -10.29
C PRO A 98 10.60 -5.71 -10.92
N LEU A 99 11.71 -5.79 -10.18
CA LEU A 99 13.02 -5.32 -10.68
C LEU A 99 13.41 -6.02 -11.99
N THR A 100 13.06 -7.29 -12.16
CA THR A 100 13.31 -8.04 -13.40
C THR A 100 12.60 -7.40 -14.60
N GLU A 101 11.31 -7.07 -14.47
CA GLU A 101 10.51 -6.45 -15.52
C GLU A 101 11.03 -5.03 -15.82
N TRP A 102 11.29 -4.24 -14.77
CA TRP A 102 11.84 -2.90 -14.94
C TRP A 102 13.21 -2.90 -15.64
N LEU A 103 14.11 -3.81 -15.28
CA LEU A 103 15.43 -3.93 -15.92
C LEU A 103 15.30 -4.29 -17.41
N GLN A 104 14.39 -5.20 -17.75
CA GLN A 104 14.14 -5.60 -19.14
C GLN A 104 13.60 -4.40 -19.94
N ASP A 105 12.58 -3.72 -19.44
CA ASP A 105 11.96 -2.58 -20.09
C ASP A 105 12.94 -1.40 -20.24
N ALA A 106 13.73 -1.11 -19.20
CA ALA A 106 14.71 -0.05 -19.21
C ALA A 106 15.81 -0.31 -20.26
N VAL A 107 16.28 -1.56 -20.40
CA VAL A 107 17.25 -1.91 -21.45
C VAL A 107 16.62 -1.86 -22.84
N LEU A 108 15.38 -2.32 -23.00
CA LEU A 108 14.66 -2.24 -24.28
C LEU A 108 14.48 -0.79 -24.76
N ALA A 109 14.32 0.17 -23.84
CA ALA A 109 14.13 1.58 -24.17
C ALA A 109 15.33 2.20 -24.92
N PHE A 110 16.57 1.82 -24.59
CA PHE A 110 17.78 2.34 -25.27
C PHE A 110 18.45 1.33 -26.22
N ALA A 111 18.14 0.04 -26.08
CA ALA A 111 18.68 -1.05 -26.90
C ALA A 111 17.58 -2.05 -27.35
N PRO A 112 16.66 -1.64 -28.25
CA PRO A 112 15.52 -2.47 -28.66
C PRO A 112 15.89 -3.72 -29.50
N ASN A 113 17.01 -3.67 -30.25
CA ASN A 113 17.47 -4.77 -31.13
C ASN A 113 18.65 -5.55 -30.49
N ASP A 114 19.57 -6.12 -31.28
CA ASP A 114 20.80 -6.82 -30.84
C ASP A 114 21.82 -5.93 -30.09
N GLY A 115 21.45 -4.70 -29.71
CA GLY A 115 22.25 -3.83 -28.85
C GLY A 115 22.31 -4.34 -27.41
N ALA A 116 23.39 -3.96 -26.70
CA ALA A 116 23.61 -4.27 -25.29
C ALA A 116 23.52 -5.77 -24.92
N ARG A 117 23.94 -6.67 -25.83
CA ARG A 117 23.84 -8.13 -25.66
C ARG A 117 24.44 -8.63 -24.33
N ILE A 118 25.64 -8.15 -23.98
CA ILE A 118 26.31 -8.52 -22.72
C ILE A 118 25.43 -8.16 -21.52
N LEU A 119 24.87 -6.95 -21.50
CA LEU A 119 23.99 -6.53 -20.41
C LEU A 119 22.71 -7.37 -20.35
N LYS A 120 22.07 -7.63 -21.49
CA LYS A 120 20.85 -8.45 -21.58
C LYS A 120 21.06 -9.86 -21.03
N ASP A 121 22.18 -10.48 -21.37
CA ASP A 121 22.53 -11.83 -20.91
C ASP A 121 22.79 -11.89 -19.39
N HIS A 122 23.09 -10.75 -18.76
CA HIS A 122 23.44 -10.64 -17.33
C HIS A 122 22.40 -9.92 -16.45
N LEU A 123 21.21 -9.59 -16.97
CA LEU A 123 20.12 -9.02 -16.14
C LEU A 123 19.72 -9.91 -14.96
N PRO A 124 19.59 -11.25 -15.10
CA PRO A 124 19.26 -12.12 -13.97
C PRO A 124 20.33 -12.14 -12.87
N TRP A 125 21.59 -11.85 -13.22
CA TRP A 125 22.69 -11.75 -12.28
C TRP A 125 22.61 -10.44 -11.49
N LEU A 126 22.35 -9.32 -12.17
CA LEU A 126 22.17 -8.01 -11.52
C LEU A 126 21.01 -8.05 -10.51
N GLU A 127 19.87 -8.59 -10.93
CA GLU A 127 18.71 -8.74 -10.06
C GLU A 127 19.03 -9.60 -8.83
N HIS A 128 19.68 -10.75 -9.03
CA HIS A 128 20.08 -11.63 -7.92
C HIS A 128 21.01 -10.92 -6.93
N HIS A 129 22.02 -10.20 -7.44
CA HIS A 129 22.96 -9.45 -6.62
C HIS A 129 22.25 -8.39 -5.78
N ILE A 130 21.38 -7.58 -6.41
CA ILE A 130 20.61 -6.54 -5.72
C ILE A 130 19.71 -7.16 -4.65
N ARG A 131 19.02 -8.26 -4.95
CA ARG A 131 18.18 -8.96 -3.97
C ARG A 131 19.00 -9.36 -2.74
N THR A 132 20.14 -10.03 -2.94
CA THR A 132 20.99 -10.49 -1.84
C THR A 132 21.57 -9.35 -1.01
N THR A 133 21.97 -8.24 -1.65
CA THR A 133 22.44 -7.04 -0.93
C THR A 133 21.35 -6.43 -0.06
N LEU A 134 20.08 -6.51 -0.50
CA LEU A 134 18.95 -5.91 0.20
C LEU A 134 18.23 -6.85 1.18
N ASP A 135 18.63 -8.11 1.31
CA ASP A 135 17.96 -9.11 2.16
C ASP A 135 17.81 -8.68 3.63
N GLN A 136 18.73 -7.85 4.14
CA GLN A 136 18.70 -7.35 5.52
C GLN A 136 18.06 -5.95 5.66
N THR A 137 17.59 -5.36 4.57
CA THR A 137 17.05 -4.00 4.58
C THR A 137 15.54 -4.03 4.74
N ASP A 138 15.04 -3.44 5.83
CA ASP A 138 13.62 -3.47 6.18
C ASP A 138 12.75 -2.42 5.45
N GLY A 139 13.36 -1.52 4.66
CA GLY A 139 12.69 -0.42 3.98
C GLY A 139 13.20 -0.13 2.57
N PRO A 140 12.56 0.81 1.86
CA PRO A 140 12.96 1.20 0.51
C PRO A 140 14.29 1.95 0.53
N VAL A 141 15.17 1.63 -0.43
CA VAL A 141 16.46 2.30 -0.63
C VAL A 141 16.47 3.06 -1.95
N ASP A 142 17.27 4.12 -2.06
CA ASP A 142 17.45 4.82 -3.33
C ASP A 142 17.96 3.86 -4.42
N ALA A 143 17.31 3.83 -5.58
CA ALA A 143 17.57 2.81 -6.60
C ALA A 143 18.97 2.90 -7.23
N ILE A 144 19.60 4.08 -7.18
CA ILE A 144 20.90 4.31 -7.83
C ILE A 144 22.00 3.56 -7.08
N SER A 145 21.99 3.59 -5.74
CA SER A 145 23.06 3.03 -4.92
C SER A 145 23.22 1.51 -5.07
N PRO A 146 22.18 0.67 -4.88
CA PRO A 146 22.28 -0.78 -5.09
C PRO A 146 22.60 -1.15 -6.53
N LEU A 147 22.08 -0.38 -7.51
CA LEU A 147 22.38 -0.64 -8.91
C LEU A 147 23.85 -0.36 -9.22
N GLN A 148 24.41 0.76 -8.74
CA GLN A 148 25.83 1.08 -8.90
C GLN A 148 26.73 0.00 -8.29
N GLU A 149 26.41 -0.46 -7.08
CA GLU A 149 27.13 -1.54 -6.42
C GLU A 149 27.10 -2.83 -7.26
N ALA A 150 25.91 -3.24 -7.72
CA ALA A 150 25.73 -4.42 -8.56
C ALA A 150 26.47 -4.31 -9.90
N GLN A 151 26.50 -3.12 -10.49
CA GLN A 151 27.21 -2.85 -11.75
C GLN A 151 28.72 -3.01 -11.60
N VAL A 152 29.31 -2.47 -10.52
CA VAL A 152 30.74 -2.64 -10.22
C VAL A 152 31.04 -4.12 -9.98
N ALA A 153 30.20 -4.81 -9.20
CA ALA A 153 30.36 -6.23 -8.92
C ALA A 153 30.27 -7.10 -10.20
N LEU A 154 29.37 -6.76 -11.14
CA LEU A 154 29.23 -7.45 -12.42
C LEU A 154 30.50 -7.34 -13.27
N GLN A 155 31.09 -6.15 -13.36
CA GLN A 155 32.33 -5.96 -14.12
C GLN A 155 33.49 -6.77 -13.56
N VAL A 156 33.59 -6.84 -12.22
CA VAL A 156 34.60 -7.66 -11.53
C VAL A 156 34.36 -9.15 -11.79
N HIS A 157 33.09 -9.57 -11.82
CA HIS A 157 32.70 -10.95 -12.07
C HIS A 157 33.03 -11.42 -13.50
N LEU A 158 32.75 -10.60 -14.52
CA LEU A 158 32.89 -11.01 -15.92
C LEU A 158 34.32 -10.96 -16.46
N GLN A 159 35.21 -10.17 -15.85
CA GLN A 159 36.64 -10.05 -16.24
C GLN A 159 36.86 -9.86 -17.76
N LEU A 160 36.02 -9.02 -18.39
CA LEU A 160 36.02 -8.83 -19.84
C LEU A 160 37.26 -8.06 -20.35
N PRO A 161 37.68 -8.29 -21.61
CA PRO A 161 38.70 -7.46 -22.27
C PRO A 161 38.28 -5.99 -22.37
N ASP A 162 39.25 -5.07 -22.44
CA ASP A 162 39.04 -3.61 -22.38
C ASP A 162 37.97 -3.09 -23.36
N VAL A 163 37.89 -3.65 -24.57
CA VAL A 163 36.90 -3.21 -25.58
C VAL A 163 35.47 -3.58 -25.17
N GLU A 164 35.26 -4.78 -24.65
CA GLU A 164 33.94 -5.27 -24.22
C GLU A 164 33.55 -4.65 -22.88
N LYS A 165 34.51 -4.45 -21.98
CA LYS A 165 34.33 -3.72 -20.73
C LYS A 165 33.83 -2.30 -20.98
N ASN A 166 34.49 -1.55 -21.87
CA ASN A 166 34.07 -0.18 -22.23
C ASN A 166 32.68 -0.13 -22.91
N ARG A 167 32.26 -1.20 -23.59
CA ARG A 167 30.90 -1.31 -24.14
C ARG A 167 29.89 -1.53 -23.02
N LEU A 168 30.15 -2.51 -22.15
CA LEU A 168 29.31 -2.78 -20.99
C LEU A 168 29.19 -1.55 -20.08
N ASP A 169 30.27 -0.80 -19.85
CA ASP A 169 30.25 0.46 -19.09
C ASP A 169 29.27 1.48 -19.67
N LYS A 170 29.25 1.64 -21.00
CA LYS A 170 28.32 2.54 -21.67
C LYS A 170 26.87 2.07 -21.53
N ASP A 171 26.64 0.77 -21.70
CA ASP A 171 25.30 0.19 -21.57
C ASP A 171 24.78 0.31 -20.11
N LEU A 172 25.65 0.13 -19.13
CA LEU A 172 25.35 0.30 -17.71
C LEU A 172 25.06 1.75 -17.32
N GLN A 173 25.81 2.70 -17.89
CA GLN A 173 25.51 4.13 -17.73
C GLN A 173 24.18 4.51 -18.38
N ALA A 174 23.88 3.98 -19.58
CA ALA A 174 22.60 4.20 -20.24
C ALA A 174 21.43 3.64 -19.40
N LEU A 175 21.61 2.49 -18.77
CA LEU A 175 20.63 1.92 -17.83
C LEU A 175 20.40 2.83 -16.60
N GLN A 176 21.47 3.36 -15.99
CA GLN A 176 21.33 4.30 -14.87
C GLN A 176 20.55 5.57 -15.26
N GLN A 177 20.75 6.08 -16.47
CA GLN A 177 20.05 7.26 -16.98
C GLN A 177 18.55 7.04 -17.18
N GLN A 178 18.08 5.78 -17.23
CA GLN A 178 16.65 5.48 -17.28
C GLN A 178 15.95 5.59 -15.93
N ILE A 179 16.68 5.68 -14.81
CA ILE A 179 16.07 5.75 -13.46
C ILE A 179 15.48 7.15 -13.25
N PRO A 180 14.16 7.29 -13.07
CA PRO A 180 13.57 8.56 -12.68
C PRO A 180 14.06 9.00 -11.30
N THR A 181 14.29 10.30 -11.12
CA THR A 181 14.71 10.87 -9.83
C THR A 181 13.71 10.54 -8.72
N GLY A 182 14.20 9.99 -7.60
CA GLY A 182 13.36 9.59 -6.47
C GLY A 182 12.76 8.18 -6.58
N THR A 183 13.22 7.37 -7.53
CA THR A 183 12.90 5.94 -7.60
C THR A 183 13.59 5.19 -6.48
N THR A 184 12.86 4.29 -5.83
CA THR A 184 13.40 3.46 -4.74
C THR A 184 13.21 1.97 -5.02
N ILE A 185 14.02 1.13 -4.39
CA ILE A 185 13.91 -0.33 -4.48
C ILE A 185 13.49 -0.87 -3.11
N LEU A 186 12.44 -1.70 -3.09
CA LEU A 186 11.90 -2.32 -1.89
C LEU A 186 12.09 -3.84 -1.95
N ALA A 187 12.89 -4.39 -1.04
CA ALA A 187 12.99 -5.82 -0.82
C ALA A 187 11.79 -6.37 -0.05
N TYR A 188 11.60 -7.70 -0.07
CA TYR A 188 10.55 -8.34 0.71
C TYR A 188 10.95 -8.39 2.19
N GLY A 189 10.53 -7.39 2.94
CA GLY A 189 10.85 -7.24 4.36
C GLY A 189 9.64 -7.35 5.29
N ARG A 190 9.90 -7.17 6.58
CA ARG A 190 8.88 -7.21 7.65
C ARG A 190 7.76 -6.19 7.46
N TYR A 191 8.10 -5.03 6.88
CA TYR A 191 7.21 -3.88 6.73
C TYR A 191 6.83 -3.58 5.29
N ALA A 192 7.04 -4.52 4.35
CA ALA A 192 6.77 -4.32 2.94
C ALA A 192 5.35 -3.76 2.68
N ALA A 193 4.34 -4.26 3.41
CA ALA A 193 2.97 -3.77 3.26
C ALA A 193 2.78 -2.30 3.67
N LEU A 194 3.45 -1.86 4.75
CA LEU A 194 3.38 -0.47 5.22
C LEU A 194 4.12 0.47 4.26
N HIS A 195 5.26 0.05 3.73
CA HIS A 195 6.00 0.83 2.72
C HIS A 195 5.22 0.97 1.42
N LEU A 196 4.56 -0.10 0.95
CA LEU A 196 3.68 -0.04 -0.22
C LEU A 196 2.47 0.87 0.02
N LEU A 197 1.85 0.80 1.20
CA LEU A 197 0.74 1.69 1.56
C LEU A 197 1.19 3.16 1.61
N LYS A 198 2.31 3.44 2.25
CA LYS A 198 2.94 4.77 2.26
C LYS A 198 3.16 5.25 0.83
N HIS A 199 3.77 4.43 -0.02
CA HIS A 199 4.03 4.78 -1.42
C HIS A 199 2.74 5.12 -2.19
N ALA A 200 1.68 4.32 -2.01
CA ALA A 200 0.37 4.58 -2.60
C ALA A 200 -0.22 5.92 -2.13
N ILE A 201 -0.09 6.25 -0.83
CA ILE A 201 -0.55 7.52 -0.26
C ILE A 201 0.20 8.70 -0.88
N HIS A 202 1.54 8.65 -0.93
CA HIS A 202 2.33 9.71 -1.55
C HIS A 202 1.89 9.93 -3.00
N SER A 203 1.67 8.85 -3.76
CA SER A 203 1.24 8.95 -5.16
C SER A 203 -0.15 9.56 -5.33
N ARG A 204 -1.05 9.46 -4.35
CA ARG A 204 -2.41 10.03 -4.43
C ARG A 204 -2.49 11.42 -3.82
N VAL A 205 -1.83 11.66 -2.69
CA VAL A 205 -1.98 12.89 -1.90
C VAL A 205 -1.12 14.03 -2.43
N LEU A 206 0.11 13.78 -2.88
CA LEU A 206 1.00 14.85 -3.33
C LEU A 206 0.44 15.64 -4.52
N PRO A 207 -0.09 15.01 -5.60
CA PRO A 207 -0.72 15.76 -6.69
C PRO A 207 -1.96 16.55 -6.25
N ARG A 208 -2.78 15.99 -5.35
CA ARG A 208 -3.97 16.68 -4.80
C ARG A 208 -3.58 17.93 -4.03
N ARG A 209 -2.54 17.84 -3.20
CA ARG A 209 -1.98 18.95 -2.43
C ARG A 209 -1.46 20.06 -3.33
N GLN A 210 -0.75 19.72 -4.41
CA GLN A 210 -0.30 20.70 -5.39
C GLN A 210 -1.47 21.45 -6.07
N ARG A 211 -2.57 20.76 -6.37
CA ARG A 211 -3.79 21.40 -6.91
C ARG A 211 -4.43 22.33 -5.89
N LEU A 212 -4.52 21.92 -4.62
CA LEU A 212 -5.04 22.76 -3.55
C LEU A 212 -4.21 24.04 -3.38
N THR A 213 -2.88 23.95 -3.39
CA THR A 213 -2.00 25.12 -3.32
C THR A 213 -2.27 26.09 -4.47
N LYS A 214 -2.41 25.59 -5.71
CA LYS A 214 -2.77 26.41 -6.88
C LYS A 214 -4.14 27.07 -6.69
N LEU A 215 -5.12 26.35 -6.14
CA LEU A 215 -6.46 26.88 -5.87
C LEU A 215 -6.43 28.02 -4.84
N ILE A 216 -5.68 27.85 -3.74
CA ILE A 216 -5.49 28.88 -2.72
C ILE A 216 -4.86 30.13 -3.34
N SER A 217 -3.77 29.97 -4.11
CA SER A 217 -3.12 31.11 -4.78
C SER A 217 -4.06 31.84 -5.75
N ASN A 218 -4.91 31.12 -6.47
CA ASN A 218 -5.92 31.71 -7.35
C ASN A 218 -6.98 32.50 -6.56
N CYS A 219 -7.45 31.97 -5.43
CA CYS A 219 -8.41 32.66 -4.57
C CYS A 219 -7.80 33.92 -3.95
N VAL A 220 -6.58 33.84 -3.43
CA VAL A 220 -5.86 35.01 -2.87
C VAL A 220 -5.71 36.10 -3.93
N ARG A 221 -5.29 35.76 -5.14
CA ARG A 221 -5.19 36.73 -6.24
C ARG A 221 -6.56 37.34 -6.57
N GLY A 222 -7.59 36.52 -6.74
CA GLY A 222 -8.93 37.00 -7.09
C GLY A 222 -9.54 37.94 -6.03
N LEU A 223 -9.31 37.66 -4.74
CA LEU A 223 -9.74 38.55 -3.67
C LEU A 223 -8.97 39.88 -3.64
N LYS A 224 -7.66 39.85 -3.91
CA LYS A 224 -6.84 41.09 -4.01
C LYS A 224 -7.30 41.96 -5.16
N GLU A 225 -7.50 41.37 -6.34
CA GLU A 225 -8.01 42.09 -7.52
C GLU A 225 -9.38 42.72 -7.24
N LEU A 226 -10.25 42.00 -6.53
CA LEU A 226 -11.57 42.50 -6.14
C LEU A 226 -11.47 43.71 -5.18
N LEU A 227 -10.57 43.66 -4.20
CA LEU A 227 -10.30 44.81 -3.32
C LEU A 227 -9.67 45.99 -4.08
N GLU A 228 -8.75 45.75 -5.02
CA GLU A 228 -8.10 46.79 -5.84
C GLU A 228 -9.09 47.51 -6.76
N VAL A 229 -9.96 46.76 -7.44
CA VAL A 229 -11.02 47.33 -8.31
C VAL A 229 -11.96 48.23 -7.53
N GLU A 230 -12.27 47.88 -6.28
CA GLU A 230 -13.12 48.70 -5.40
C GLU A 230 -12.36 49.88 -4.80
N TRP A 231 -11.07 49.72 -4.48
CA TRP A 231 -10.23 50.83 -4.03
C TRP A 231 -10.09 51.90 -5.12
N ALA A 232 -9.96 51.49 -6.39
CA ALA A 232 -9.97 52.40 -7.54
C ALA A 232 -11.30 53.14 -7.75
N LYS A 233 -12.41 52.66 -7.17
CA LYS A 233 -13.72 53.34 -7.17
C LYS A 233 -13.94 54.22 -5.94
N SER A 234 -13.11 54.08 -4.90
CA SER A 234 -13.27 54.79 -3.64
C SER A 234 -12.78 56.24 -3.74
N THR A 235 -13.39 57.13 -2.95
CA THR A 235 -13.03 58.56 -2.89
C THR A 235 -11.63 58.81 -2.33
N GLU A 236 -11.06 57.88 -1.57
CA GLU A 236 -9.72 57.99 -0.97
C GLU A 236 -8.59 57.79 -2.00
N SER A 237 -8.82 57.02 -3.08
CA SER A 237 -7.84 56.87 -4.17
C SER A 237 -7.73 58.13 -5.05
N VAL A 238 -8.69 59.07 -4.91
CA VAL A 238 -8.81 60.31 -5.69
C VAL A 238 -8.46 61.53 -4.83
N GLU A 239 -7.76 61.35 -3.69
CA GLU A 239 -7.25 62.51 -2.96
C GLU A 239 -6.20 63.28 -3.81
N PRO A 240 -6.34 64.62 -3.98
CA PRO A 240 -5.44 65.44 -4.81
C PRO A 240 -3.97 65.41 -4.40
N ALA A 241 -3.67 64.93 -3.19
CA ALA A 241 -2.32 64.84 -2.64
C ALA A 241 -1.48 63.73 -3.31
N GLN A 242 -2.07 62.58 -3.69
CA GLN A 242 -1.35 61.48 -4.34
C GLN A 242 -1.36 61.56 -5.88
N ALA A 243 -2.36 62.21 -6.48
CA ALA A 243 -2.40 62.47 -7.93
C ALA A 243 -1.25 63.40 -8.41
N ARG A 244 -0.65 64.18 -7.51
CA ARG A 244 0.54 65.00 -7.80
C ARG A 244 1.82 64.19 -7.98
N ASP A 245 1.95 63.04 -7.32
CA ASP A 245 3.16 62.20 -7.42
C ASP A 245 3.16 61.30 -8.66
N SER A 246 1.99 61.05 -9.25
CA SER A 246 1.85 60.22 -10.47
C SER A 246 2.05 61.00 -11.77
N VAL A 247 1.97 62.32 -11.73
CA VAL A 247 2.18 63.21 -12.89
C VAL A 247 3.51 63.91 -12.67
N GLY A 248 4.53 63.53 -13.45
CA GLY A 248 5.87 64.13 -13.39
C GLY A 248 5.89 65.65 -13.61
N PRO A 249 7.06 66.28 -13.82
CA PRO A 249 7.27 67.73 -13.72
C PRO A 249 6.45 68.66 -14.65
N GLY A 250 5.51 68.13 -15.43
CA GLY A 250 4.53 68.85 -16.24
C GLY A 250 3.15 69.10 -15.59
N ALA A 251 2.96 68.82 -14.29
CA ALA A 251 1.69 68.96 -13.56
C ALA A 251 1.05 70.38 -13.61
N HIS A 252 1.81 71.41 -14.01
CA HIS A 252 1.34 72.80 -14.12
C HIS A 252 0.52 73.09 -15.38
N LEU A 253 0.44 72.15 -16.34
CA LEU A 253 -0.27 72.32 -17.61
C LEU A 253 -1.73 71.81 -17.58
N PHE A 254 -2.15 71.19 -16.48
CA PHE A 254 -3.50 70.62 -16.31
C PHE A 254 -4.23 71.28 -15.14
N ASP A 255 -5.44 71.77 -15.39
CA ASP A 255 -6.34 72.25 -14.33
C ASP A 255 -6.99 71.04 -13.65
N LEU A 256 -6.33 70.52 -12.62
CA LEU A 256 -6.73 69.32 -11.86
C LEU A 256 -8.15 69.43 -11.28
N ALA A 257 -8.65 70.66 -11.04
CA ALA A 257 -10.02 70.87 -10.58
C ALA A 257 -11.07 70.52 -11.65
N LYS A 258 -10.78 70.78 -12.94
CA LYS A 258 -11.68 70.46 -14.07
C LYS A 258 -11.61 69.01 -14.52
N LEU A 259 -10.47 68.34 -14.33
CA LEU A 259 -10.35 66.89 -14.53
C LEU A 259 -11.15 66.12 -13.48
N SER A 260 -11.17 66.60 -12.24
CA SER A 260 -12.00 66.03 -11.17
C SER A 260 -13.51 66.12 -11.49
N GLU A 261 -13.98 67.25 -12.03
CA GLU A 261 -15.39 67.42 -12.46
C GLU A 261 -15.80 66.52 -13.65
N THR A 262 -14.85 66.09 -14.49
CA THR A 262 -15.12 65.19 -15.62
C THR A 262 -15.01 63.71 -15.24
N MET A 263 -14.29 63.38 -14.16
CA MET A 263 -14.22 62.03 -13.57
C MET A 263 -15.42 61.66 -12.70
N ASP A 264 -16.27 62.62 -12.32
CA ASP A 264 -17.47 62.38 -11.52
C ASP A 264 -18.50 61.44 -12.19
N TYR A 265 -18.41 61.25 -13.51
CA TYR A 265 -19.24 60.32 -14.28
C TYR A 265 -18.69 58.87 -14.32
N ALA A 266 -17.50 58.62 -13.78
CA ALA A 266 -16.93 57.27 -13.64
C ALA A 266 -17.19 56.66 -12.24
N ARG A 267 -18.07 57.27 -11.43
CA ARG A 267 -18.50 56.71 -10.15
C ARG A 267 -19.33 55.45 -10.37
N GLY A 268 -18.71 54.28 -10.21
CA GLY A 268 -19.45 53.04 -10.00
C GLY A 268 -20.43 53.23 -8.84
N THR A 269 -21.73 53.09 -9.10
CA THR A 269 -22.80 53.62 -8.23
C THR A 269 -23.04 52.80 -6.95
N TYR A 270 -22.23 51.79 -6.66
CA TYR A 270 -22.34 50.96 -5.45
C TYR A 270 -20.97 50.82 -4.80
N VAL A 271 -20.79 51.44 -3.63
CA VAL A 271 -19.66 51.19 -2.73
C VAL A 271 -19.89 49.85 -2.04
N MET A 272 -18.84 49.03 -1.92
CA MET A 272 -18.90 47.76 -1.21
C MET A 272 -19.39 47.94 0.24
N PRO A 273 -20.40 47.17 0.70
CA PRO A 273 -20.80 47.17 2.10
C PRO A 273 -19.63 46.81 3.03
N GLU A 274 -19.52 47.46 4.18
CA GLU A 274 -18.45 47.23 5.16
C GLU A 274 -18.36 45.76 5.57
N GLU A 275 -19.50 45.10 5.80
CA GLU A 275 -19.59 43.67 6.12
C GLU A 275 -18.95 42.78 5.04
N ARG A 276 -19.15 43.12 3.75
CA ARG A 276 -18.56 42.39 2.63
C ARG A 276 -17.04 42.59 2.59
N ARG A 277 -16.57 43.81 2.83
CA ARG A 277 -15.14 44.11 2.90
C ARG A 277 -14.46 43.36 4.03
N THR A 278 -15.02 43.41 5.24
CA THR A 278 -14.48 42.68 6.40
C THR A 278 -14.43 41.17 6.16
N ARG A 279 -15.44 40.60 5.49
CA ARG A 279 -15.46 39.18 5.12
C ARG A 279 -14.37 38.82 4.11
N ILE A 280 -14.13 39.66 3.10
CA ILE A 280 -13.08 39.45 2.11
C ILE A 280 -11.70 39.55 2.77
N GLU A 281 -11.47 40.57 3.61
CA GLU A 281 -10.20 40.77 4.32
C GLU A 281 -9.90 39.61 5.29
N SER A 282 -10.90 39.14 6.06
CA SER A 282 -10.72 38.00 6.96
C SER A 282 -10.48 36.68 6.22
N THR A 283 -11.15 36.49 5.09
CA THR A 283 -10.95 35.32 4.21
C THR A 283 -9.54 35.34 3.62
N LEU A 284 -9.09 36.49 3.14
CA LEU A 284 -7.75 36.68 2.59
C LEU A 284 -6.68 36.42 3.65
N GLN A 285 -6.86 36.97 4.87
CA GLN A 285 -5.96 36.70 5.99
C GLN A 285 -5.85 35.20 6.29
N THR A 286 -6.97 34.48 6.32
CA THR A 286 -7.01 33.03 6.55
C THR A 286 -6.24 32.27 5.48
N LEU A 287 -6.45 32.60 4.20
CA LEU A 287 -5.80 31.93 3.07
C LEU A 287 -4.30 32.22 2.98
N GLU A 288 -3.85 33.43 3.34
CA GLU A 288 -2.42 33.80 3.30
C GLU A 288 -1.61 33.22 4.45
N HIS A 289 -2.20 33.10 5.64
CA HIS A 289 -1.52 32.51 6.81
C HIS A 289 -1.53 30.98 6.77
N TRP A 290 -2.30 30.37 5.87
CA TRP A 290 -2.39 28.92 5.81
C TRP A 290 -1.09 28.29 5.29
N ALA A 291 -0.36 27.64 6.19
CA ALA A 291 0.76 26.78 5.84
C ALA A 291 0.28 25.32 5.75
N MET A 292 0.60 24.67 4.64
CA MET A 292 0.34 23.25 4.48
C MET A 292 1.21 22.44 5.45
N ASP A 293 0.58 21.64 6.30
CA ASP A 293 1.28 20.70 7.18
C ASP A 293 2.08 19.70 6.33
N PRO A 294 3.41 19.54 6.53
CA PRO A 294 4.18 18.53 5.82
C PRO A 294 3.66 17.10 6.06
N ILE A 295 2.99 16.85 7.18
CA ILE A 295 2.47 15.53 7.54
C ILE A 295 1.27 15.19 6.63
N ILE A 296 1.38 14.07 5.91
CA ILE A 296 0.32 13.46 5.11
C ILE A 296 -0.20 12.16 5.71
N ILE A 297 0.56 11.53 6.60
CA ILE A 297 0.24 10.20 7.16
C ILE A 297 0.31 10.24 8.69
N HIS A 298 -0.74 9.77 9.33
CA HIS A 298 -0.75 9.48 10.77
C HIS A 298 -0.84 7.96 10.96
N PHE A 299 0.22 7.34 11.47
CA PHE A 299 0.18 5.95 11.93
C PHE A 299 -0.17 5.91 13.41
N ILE A 300 -1.13 5.06 13.77
CA ILE A 300 -1.51 4.85 15.17
C ILE A 300 -1.34 3.37 15.48
N HIS A 301 -0.60 3.02 16.54
CA HIS A 301 -0.32 1.63 16.88
C HIS A 301 -0.12 1.40 18.37
N GLY A 302 -0.32 0.17 18.84
CA GLY A 302 -0.13 -0.24 20.25
C GLY A 302 1.33 -0.39 20.71
N GLY A 303 2.29 0.29 20.10
CA GLY A 303 3.72 0.16 20.40
C GLY A 303 4.48 -0.95 19.62
N ALA A 304 3.79 -1.75 18.81
CA ALA A 304 4.41 -2.84 18.03
C ALA A 304 5.30 -2.38 16.85
N LEU A 305 5.27 -1.10 16.50
CA LEU A 305 6.06 -0.47 15.43
C LEU A 305 7.05 0.52 16.06
N ASN A 306 8.19 0.02 16.54
CA ASN A 306 9.27 0.88 17.00
C ASN A 306 10.44 0.73 16.03
N CYS A 307 10.44 1.54 14.96
CA CYS A 307 11.40 1.44 13.86
C CYS A 307 11.90 2.82 13.46
N GLU A 308 13.19 2.92 13.15
CA GLU A 308 13.88 4.18 12.81
C GLU A 308 13.25 4.88 11.60
N TRP A 309 12.78 4.11 10.60
CA TRP A 309 12.16 4.68 9.40
C TRP A 309 10.84 5.44 9.66
N LEU A 310 10.20 5.23 10.83
CA LEU A 310 9.01 5.98 11.22
C LEU A 310 9.33 7.35 11.84
N THR A 311 10.55 7.54 12.35
CA THR A 311 10.96 8.81 12.97
C THR A 311 11.67 9.74 12.00
N ASP A 312 12.29 9.19 10.96
CA ASP A 312 13.15 9.96 10.05
C ASP A 312 12.39 10.63 8.90
N ASP A 313 11.13 10.28 8.68
CA ASP A 313 10.35 10.80 7.56
C ASP A 313 9.48 12.01 7.98
N PRO A 314 9.72 13.21 7.43
CA PRO A 314 8.97 14.42 7.77
C PRO A 314 7.52 14.44 7.28
N SER A 315 7.15 13.52 6.39
CA SER A 315 5.82 13.42 5.80
C SER A 315 4.85 12.58 6.63
N LEU A 316 5.32 11.93 7.70
CA LEU A 316 4.50 11.07 8.54
C LEU A 316 4.72 11.34 10.02
N THR A 317 3.78 10.88 10.86
CA THR A 317 3.93 10.88 12.31
C THR A 317 3.36 9.59 12.88
N SER A 318 4.09 9.02 13.85
CA SER A 318 3.64 7.83 14.58
C SER A 318 3.08 8.19 15.96
N HIS A 319 1.95 7.58 16.32
CA HIS A 319 1.23 7.77 17.58
C HIS A 319 1.13 6.42 18.28
N ILE A 320 1.71 6.32 19.47
CA ILE A 320 1.58 5.14 20.32
C ILE A 320 0.35 5.32 21.22
N ASP A 321 -0.64 4.44 21.09
CA ASP A 321 -1.86 4.48 21.89
C ASP A 321 -2.33 3.06 22.23
N GLN A 322 -2.94 2.89 23.41
CA GLN A 322 -3.50 1.61 23.82
C GLN A 322 -4.76 1.25 23.03
N ASP A 323 -5.45 2.23 22.43
CA ASP A 323 -6.60 2.04 21.55
C ASP A 323 -6.44 2.78 20.20
N PRO A 324 -5.71 2.17 19.25
CA PRO A 324 -5.47 2.77 17.94
C PRO A 324 -6.74 3.18 17.19
N CYS A 325 -7.81 2.40 17.24
CA CYS A 325 -9.07 2.71 16.55
C CYS A 325 -9.75 3.97 17.13
N ALA A 326 -9.82 4.08 18.46
CA ALA A 326 -10.39 5.26 19.11
C ALA A 326 -9.51 6.51 18.84
N ARG A 327 -8.19 6.37 18.96
CA ARG A 327 -7.25 7.47 18.72
C ARG A 327 -7.27 7.94 17.26
N ALA A 328 -7.38 7.01 16.30
CA ALA A 328 -7.53 7.34 14.89
C ALA A 328 -8.78 8.19 14.62
N THR A 329 -9.90 7.89 15.28
CA THR A 329 -11.12 8.70 15.21
C THR A 329 -10.85 10.15 15.63
N GLY A 330 -10.20 10.34 16.78
CA GLY A 330 -9.89 11.68 17.30
C GLY A 330 -8.91 12.46 16.42
N ILE A 331 -7.88 11.80 15.88
CA ILE A 331 -6.92 12.43 14.96
C ILE A 331 -7.62 12.87 13.68
N PHE A 332 -8.47 12.01 13.09
CA PHE A 332 -9.23 12.39 11.90
C PHE A 332 -10.12 13.61 12.17
N ASP A 333 -10.88 13.60 13.27
CA ASP A 333 -11.78 14.70 13.61
C ASP A 333 -11.01 16.02 13.82
N GLN A 334 -9.83 15.96 14.45
CA GLN A 334 -8.96 17.13 14.63
C GLN A 334 -8.43 17.68 13.30
N GLN A 335 -7.92 16.79 12.42
CA GLN A 335 -7.39 17.20 11.11
C GLN A 335 -8.49 17.76 10.21
N ALA A 336 -9.66 17.14 10.21
CA ALA A 336 -10.79 17.58 9.42
C ALA A 336 -11.37 18.92 9.95
N ALA A 337 -11.42 19.13 11.27
CA ALA A 337 -11.82 20.41 11.85
C ALA A 337 -10.86 21.55 11.47
N HIS A 338 -9.56 21.28 11.44
CA HIS A 338 -8.56 22.26 10.98
C HIS A 338 -8.79 22.61 9.50
N LEU A 339 -8.97 21.61 8.64
CA LEU A 339 -9.22 21.82 7.20
C LEU A 339 -10.59 22.44 6.90
N ALA A 340 -11.58 22.29 7.77
CA ALA A 340 -12.89 22.91 7.58
C ALA A 340 -12.79 24.43 7.52
N GLN A 341 -11.90 25.04 8.32
CA GLN A 341 -11.65 26.48 8.28
C GLN A 341 -11.08 26.92 6.93
N LEU A 342 -10.13 26.16 6.38
CA LEU A 342 -9.55 26.42 5.07
C LEU A 342 -10.59 26.27 3.96
N PHE A 343 -11.33 25.16 3.92
CA PHE A 343 -12.31 24.92 2.85
C PHE A 343 -13.47 25.91 2.92
N ALA A 344 -13.89 26.32 4.13
CA ALA A 344 -14.82 27.42 4.31
C ALA A 344 -14.28 28.70 3.66
N ALA A 345 -13.05 29.11 3.99
CA ALA A 345 -12.41 30.29 3.42
C ALA A 345 -12.30 30.23 1.89
N ILE A 346 -11.92 29.08 1.31
CA ILE A 346 -11.86 28.89 -0.14
C ILE A 346 -13.23 29.07 -0.78
N ARG A 347 -14.28 28.45 -0.23
CA ARG A 347 -15.65 28.56 -0.78
C ARG A 347 -16.20 29.97 -0.63
N ILE A 348 -15.98 30.64 0.50
CA ILE A 348 -16.32 32.06 0.68
C ILE A 348 -15.62 32.90 -0.37
N ALA A 349 -14.31 32.69 -0.58
CA ALA A 349 -13.55 33.41 -1.59
C ALA A 349 -14.14 33.25 -2.99
N GLN A 350 -14.47 32.01 -3.39
CA GLN A 350 -15.09 31.72 -4.68
C GLN A 350 -16.47 32.39 -4.84
N LEU A 351 -17.32 32.35 -3.81
CA LEU A 351 -18.63 32.99 -3.83
C LEU A 351 -18.51 34.52 -3.94
N GLU A 352 -17.54 35.12 -3.25
CA GLU A 352 -17.26 36.56 -3.29
C GLU A 352 -16.71 37.02 -4.64
N ILE A 353 -15.75 36.29 -5.20
CA ILE A 353 -15.17 36.53 -6.53
C ILE A 353 -16.27 36.48 -7.61
N ASN A 354 -17.18 35.52 -7.49
CA ASN A 354 -18.31 35.37 -8.42
C ASN A 354 -19.46 36.34 -8.14
N GLY A 355 -19.43 37.10 -7.04
CA GLY A 355 -20.48 38.05 -6.67
C GLY A 355 -21.82 37.42 -6.30
N ILE A 356 -21.83 36.14 -5.90
CA ILE A 356 -23.06 35.37 -5.58
C ILE A 356 -23.19 35.07 -4.08
N TYR A 357 -22.39 35.71 -3.23
CA TYR A 357 -22.48 35.54 -1.78
C TYR A 357 -23.75 36.21 -1.23
N ASP A 358 -24.69 35.39 -0.76
CA ASP A 358 -25.89 35.78 -0.02
C ASP A 358 -25.73 35.56 1.51
N PRO A 359 -25.56 36.60 2.34
CA PRO A 359 -25.32 36.45 3.78
C PRO A 359 -26.41 35.68 4.55
N PRO A 360 -27.72 35.95 4.38
CA PRO A 360 -28.80 35.15 4.96
C PRO A 360 -28.72 33.63 4.75
N ILE A 361 -28.15 33.18 3.62
CA ILE A 361 -28.05 31.76 3.28
C ILE A 361 -26.69 31.20 3.72
N HIS A 362 -25.61 31.93 3.41
CA HIS A 362 -24.26 31.40 3.55
C HIS A 362 -23.71 31.55 4.97
N ASP A 363 -24.00 32.63 5.70
CA ASP A 363 -23.44 32.81 7.05
C ASP A 363 -23.85 31.66 8.00
N PRO A 364 -25.14 31.24 8.09
CA PRO A 364 -25.53 30.12 8.95
C PRO A 364 -24.93 28.78 8.50
N TRP A 365 -24.72 28.61 7.19
CA TRP A 365 -24.13 27.40 6.62
C TRP A 365 -22.65 27.29 6.98
N PHE A 366 -21.87 28.36 6.79
CA PHE A 366 -20.45 28.41 7.15
C PHE A 366 -20.20 28.36 8.66
N ALA A 367 -21.12 28.89 9.47
CA ALA A 367 -21.02 28.83 10.94
C ALA A 367 -21.04 27.39 11.50
N ASN A 368 -21.68 26.46 10.79
CA ASN A 368 -21.78 25.05 11.17
C ASN A 368 -20.98 24.11 10.24
N PHE A 369 -20.11 24.68 9.40
CA PHE A 369 -19.40 23.91 8.39
C PHE A 369 -18.38 22.97 9.03
N ASN A 370 -18.51 21.68 8.72
CA ASN A 370 -17.66 20.63 9.23
C ASN A 370 -17.38 19.59 8.12
N TRP A 371 -16.66 18.54 8.47
CA TRP A 371 -16.23 17.51 7.52
C TRP A 371 -17.38 16.77 6.82
N GLU A 372 -18.57 16.69 7.42
CA GLU A 372 -19.75 16.07 6.78
C GLU A 372 -20.24 16.90 5.59
N GLY A 373 -19.89 18.20 5.53
CA GLY A 373 -20.17 19.09 4.40
C GLY A 373 -19.08 19.10 3.32
N PHE A 374 -18.01 18.33 3.49
CA PHE A 374 -16.92 18.26 2.51
C PHE A 374 -17.37 17.53 1.24
N THR A 375 -16.88 18.00 0.10
CA THR A 375 -16.93 17.24 -1.14
C THR A 375 -16.02 16.02 -1.07
N GLN A 376 -16.20 15.08 -2.01
CA GLN A 376 -15.30 13.94 -2.12
C GLN A 376 -13.83 14.37 -2.28
N GLU A 377 -13.56 15.39 -3.08
CA GLU A 377 -12.20 15.90 -3.32
C GLU A 377 -11.58 16.52 -2.05
N GLU A 378 -12.38 17.24 -1.26
CA GLU A 378 -11.95 17.82 0.02
C GLU A 378 -11.69 16.75 1.09
N LEU A 379 -12.52 15.70 1.17
CA LEU A 379 -12.26 14.56 2.07
C LEU A 379 -10.95 13.85 1.73
N LEU A 380 -10.64 13.73 0.44
CA LEU A 380 -9.42 13.11 -0.06
C LEU A 380 -8.15 13.97 0.15
N LEU A 381 -8.29 15.20 0.65
CA LEU A 381 -7.21 16.08 1.07
C LEU A 381 -6.89 15.97 2.57
N VAL A 382 -7.78 15.38 3.37
CA VAL A 382 -7.51 15.11 4.79
C VAL A 382 -6.32 14.13 4.87
N PRO A 383 -5.32 14.38 5.75
CA PRO A 383 -4.22 13.46 5.96
C PRO A 383 -4.71 12.02 6.20
N SER A 384 -4.01 11.05 5.61
CA SER A 384 -4.35 9.64 5.73
C SER A 384 -4.10 9.16 7.16
N VAL A 385 -5.19 8.83 7.85
CA VAL A 385 -5.15 8.27 9.21
C VAL A 385 -5.22 6.75 9.13
N ILE A 386 -4.22 6.08 9.71
CA ILE A 386 -4.04 4.63 9.61
C ILE A 386 -3.92 4.02 11.01
N ALA A 387 -4.95 3.28 11.43
CA ALA A 387 -4.91 2.49 12.65
C ALA A 387 -4.28 1.13 12.34
N ILE A 388 -3.15 0.82 12.99
CA ILE A 388 -2.45 -0.45 12.85
C ILE A 388 -2.67 -1.29 14.10
N GLU A 389 -3.28 -2.45 13.90
CA GLU A 389 -3.78 -3.30 14.98
C GLU A 389 -3.33 -4.75 14.80
N ALA A 390 -3.27 -5.45 15.93
CA ALA A 390 -3.08 -6.90 15.95
C ALA A 390 -4.46 -7.59 15.99
N ALA A 391 -4.59 -8.71 15.28
CA ALA A 391 -5.88 -9.38 15.14
C ALA A 391 -6.48 -9.83 16.48
N ASP A 392 -5.65 -10.34 17.38
CA ASP A 392 -6.00 -10.79 18.73
C ASP A 392 -6.55 -9.66 19.60
N ARG A 393 -5.90 -8.48 19.56
CA ARG A 393 -6.40 -7.30 20.29
C ARG A 393 -7.79 -6.89 19.82
N ILE A 394 -8.02 -6.89 18.49
CA ILE A 394 -9.32 -6.53 17.90
C ILE A 394 -10.39 -7.54 18.27
N ALA A 395 -10.07 -8.84 18.27
CA ALA A 395 -11.00 -9.88 18.68
C ALA A 395 -11.32 -9.84 20.19
N GLY A 396 -10.42 -9.31 21.01
CA GLY A 396 -10.60 -9.08 22.44
C GLY A 396 -11.08 -7.65 22.77
N VAL A 397 -10.22 -6.89 23.47
CA VAL A 397 -10.58 -5.59 24.08
C VAL A 397 -10.91 -4.48 23.07
N GLY A 398 -10.39 -4.58 21.84
CA GLY A 398 -10.54 -3.55 20.81
C GLY A 398 -11.84 -3.61 20.00
N LEU A 399 -12.64 -4.68 20.14
CA LEU A 399 -13.77 -4.96 19.25
C LEU A 399 -14.80 -3.81 19.20
N ALA A 400 -15.09 -3.20 20.35
CA ALA A 400 -16.11 -2.17 20.46
C ALA A 400 -15.71 -0.87 19.73
N THR A 401 -14.45 -0.44 19.86
CA THR A 401 -13.97 0.79 19.20
C THR A 401 -13.68 0.56 17.73
N PHE A 402 -13.19 -0.63 17.37
CA PHE A 402 -13.11 -1.10 16.00
C PHE A 402 -14.45 -1.07 15.26
N SER A 403 -15.51 -1.67 15.85
CA SER A 403 -16.85 -1.67 15.27
C SER A 403 -17.43 -0.26 15.12
N LYS A 404 -17.21 0.62 16.11
CA LYS A 404 -17.60 2.05 16.02
C LYS A 404 -16.91 2.75 14.86
N LEU A 405 -15.61 2.53 14.68
CA LEU A 405 -14.84 3.14 13.59
C LEU A 405 -15.29 2.64 12.20
N LEU A 406 -15.56 1.34 12.06
CA LEU A 406 -16.15 0.77 10.84
C LEU A 406 -17.52 1.38 10.52
N ASN A 407 -18.31 1.72 11.54
CA ASN A 407 -19.61 2.34 11.37
C ASN A 407 -19.58 3.87 11.21
N SER A 408 -18.40 4.48 11.26
CA SER A 408 -18.26 5.93 11.43
C SER A 408 -18.37 6.75 10.14
N GLY A 409 -18.24 6.10 8.97
CA GLY A 409 -18.17 6.77 7.67
C GLY A 409 -16.88 7.57 7.41
N ARG A 410 -15.97 7.67 8.39
CA ARG A 410 -14.71 8.43 8.25
C ARG A 410 -13.76 7.70 7.30
N PRO A 411 -13.03 8.39 6.40
CA PRO A 411 -12.04 7.81 5.51
C PRO A 411 -10.74 7.40 6.24
N VAL A 412 -10.87 6.58 7.27
CA VAL A 412 -9.76 6.01 8.06
C VAL A 412 -9.43 4.63 7.53
N GLN A 413 -8.14 4.34 7.40
CA GLN A 413 -7.65 3.02 7.03
C GLN A 413 -7.34 2.23 8.31
N ILE A 414 -7.87 1.01 8.43
CA ILE A 414 -7.56 0.08 9.51
C ILE A 414 -6.74 -1.05 8.90
N LEU A 415 -5.50 -1.20 9.32
CA LEU A 415 -4.61 -2.26 8.87
C LEU A 415 -4.40 -3.26 10.01
N ILE A 416 -4.89 -4.48 9.83
CA ILE A 416 -4.73 -5.55 10.79
C ILE A 416 -3.72 -6.54 10.25
N ARG A 417 -2.65 -6.77 11.02
CA ARG A 417 -1.72 -7.87 10.71
C ARG A 417 -2.33 -9.19 11.17
N VAL A 418 -2.60 -10.07 10.21
CA VAL A 418 -3.21 -11.38 10.46
C VAL A 418 -2.14 -12.46 10.41
N GLN A 419 -2.18 -13.36 11.39
CA GLN A 419 -1.47 -14.64 11.34
C GLN A 419 -2.49 -15.72 10.97
N PRO A 420 -2.41 -16.30 9.75
CA PRO A 420 -3.41 -17.27 9.28
C PRO A 420 -3.49 -18.53 10.14
N SER A 421 -2.36 -18.94 10.72
CA SER A 421 -2.25 -20.07 11.63
C SER A 421 -2.79 -19.83 13.05
N ASN A 422 -3.25 -18.61 13.36
CA ASN A 422 -3.77 -18.26 14.66
C ASN A 422 -5.28 -17.97 14.65
N ASN A 423 -5.92 -18.29 15.77
CA ASN A 423 -7.27 -17.86 16.04
C ASN A 423 -7.23 -16.57 16.86
N PRO A 424 -7.60 -15.41 16.28
CA PRO A 424 -7.57 -14.14 16.99
C PRO A 424 -8.44 -14.15 18.26
N GLY A 425 -9.52 -14.93 18.29
CA GLY A 425 -10.42 -15.01 19.43
C GLY A 425 -9.97 -15.95 20.54
N ALA A 426 -8.90 -16.74 20.33
CA ALA A 426 -8.36 -17.62 21.34
C ALA A 426 -7.36 -16.87 22.24
N ALA A 427 -7.26 -17.29 23.50
CA ALA A 427 -6.22 -16.78 24.39
C ALA A 427 -4.82 -17.20 23.90
N HIS A 428 -3.77 -16.47 24.31
CA HIS A 428 -2.41 -16.70 23.79
C HIS A 428 -1.88 -18.13 24.01
N GLU A 429 -2.29 -18.76 25.11
CA GLU A 429 -1.87 -20.12 25.51
C GLU A 429 -2.86 -21.22 25.06
N GLU A 430 -4.00 -20.84 24.49
CA GLU A 430 -4.99 -21.81 24.01
C GLU A 430 -4.60 -22.38 22.66
N ASP A 431 -4.93 -23.66 22.43
CA ASP A 431 -4.78 -24.28 21.11
C ASP A 431 -5.68 -23.53 20.11
N PRO A 432 -5.11 -22.91 19.06
CA PRO A 432 -5.88 -22.18 18.06
C PRO A 432 -6.93 -23.01 17.34
N MET A 433 -6.74 -24.34 17.28
CA MET A 433 -7.64 -25.27 16.58
C MET A 433 -8.75 -25.81 17.48
N HIS A 434 -8.73 -25.49 18.79
CA HIS A 434 -9.74 -25.97 19.73
C HIS A 434 -11.15 -25.42 19.44
N SER A 435 -11.22 -24.19 18.93
CA SER A 435 -12.47 -23.50 18.58
C SER A 435 -12.44 -22.99 17.15
N TYR A 436 -13.62 -22.77 16.57
CA TYR A 436 -13.73 -22.10 15.28
C TYR A 436 -13.04 -20.73 15.31
N ARG A 437 -12.35 -20.43 14.21
CA ARG A 437 -11.56 -19.22 14.06
C ARG A 437 -12.44 -17.97 13.99
N THR A 438 -12.06 -16.92 14.74
CA THR A 438 -12.69 -15.60 14.61
C THR A 438 -12.21 -14.91 13.34
N GLU A 439 -13.09 -14.82 12.35
CA GLU A 439 -12.81 -14.21 11.06
C GLU A 439 -13.19 -12.72 11.05
N LEU A 440 -12.18 -11.86 11.27
CA LEU A 440 -12.35 -10.40 11.29
C LEU A 440 -12.87 -9.83 9.97
N GLY A 441 -12.62 -10.52 8.85
CA GLY A 441 -13.14 -10.14 7.54
C GLY A 441 -14.67 -10.10 7.51
N PHE A 442 -15.32 -11.12 8.07
CA PHE A 442 -16.79 -11.16 8.15
C PHE A 442 -17.36 -10.10 9.09
N ILE A 443 -16.64 -9.74 10.16
CA ILE A 443 -17.03 -8.61 11.01
C ILE A 443 -16.99 -7.31 10.20
N GLY A 444 -15.94 -7.10 9.39
CA GLY A 444 -15.88 -5.99 8.44
C GLY A 444 -17.07 -5.96 7.50
N LEU A 445 -17.39 -7.11 6.87
CA LEU A 445 -18.51 -7.23 5.92
C LEU A 445 -19.88 -7.00 6.55
N ALA A 446 -20.05 -7.34 7.83
CA ALA A 446 -21.27 -7.04 8.57
C ALA A 446 -21.53 -5.52 8.67
N HIS A 447 -20.47 -4.71 8.62
CA HIS A 447 -20.55 -3.25 8.52
C HIS A 447 -20.63 -2.84 7.06
N ARG A 448 -21.83 -2.96 6.46
CA ARG A 448 -22.13 -2.80 5.01
C ARG A 448 -21.51 -1.60 4.30
N GLN A 449 -21.10 -0.57 5.03
CA GLN A 449 -20.50 0.65 4.48
C GLN A 449 -18.98 0.61 4.39
N ALA A 450 -18.29 -0.28 5.09
CA ALA A 450 -16.84 -0.37 5.10
C ALA A 450 -16.33 -1.10 3.84
N LEU A 451 -15.25 -0.59 3.25
CA LEU A 451 -14.49 -1.35 2.27
C LEU A 451 -13.66 -2.39 3.02
N VAL A 452 -13.67 -3.64 2.58
CA VAL A 452 -12.91 -4.72 3.23
C VAL A 452 -12.02 -5.38 2.20
N ALA A 453 -10.73 -5.51 2.50
CA ALA A 453 -9.76 -6.21 1.67
C ALA A 453 -8.94 -7.17 2.52
N GLN A 454 -8.88 -8.43 2.10
CA GLN A 454 -7.97 -9.44 2.64
C GLN A 454 -6.89 -9.73 1.61
N THR A 455 -5.64 -9.49 1.98
CA THR A 455 -4.51 -9.44 1.04
C THR A 455 -3.19 -9.84 1.71
N SER A 456 -2.09 -9.80 0.97
CA SER A 456 -0.74 -10.06 1.45
C SER A 456 0.28 -9.19 0.73
N SER A 457 1.37 -8.85 1.43
CA SER A 457 2.56 -8.30 0.78
C SER A 457 3.16 -9.21 -0.29
N ALA A 458 2.95 -10.54 -0.20
CA ALA A 458 3.48 -11.48 -1.20
C ALA A 458 2.81 -11.37 -2.58
N ARG A 459 1.69 -10.65 -2.68
CA ARG A 459 0.99 -10.32 -3.92
C ARG A 459 0.80 -8.82 -3.99
N HIS A 460 1.91 -8.14 -4.28
CA HIS A 460 2.06 -6.70 -4.17
C HIS A 460 1.03 -5.91 -5.00
N GLN A 461 0.67 -6.40 -6.21
CA GLN A 461 -0.33 -5.77 -7.06
C GLN A 461 -1.71 -5.75 -6.38
N HIS A 462 -2.21 -6.89 -5.91
CA HIS A 462 -3.51 -6.97 -5.22
C HIS A 462 -3.55 -6.11 -3.94
N LEU A 463 -2.45 -6.08 -3.18
CA LEU A 463 -2.29 -5.18 -2.02
C LEU A 463 -2.36 -3.70 -2.43
N LEU A 464 -1.60 -3.28 -3.43
CA LEU A 464 -1.58 -1.90 -3.90
C LEU A 464 -2.92 -1.47 -4.49
N GLU A 465 -3.57 -2.32 -5.29
CA GLU A 465 -4.90 -2.02 -5.80
C GLU A 465 -5.89 -1.83 -4.66
N SER A 466 -5.90 -2.73 -3.68
CA SER A 466 -6.77 -2.63 -2.50
C SER A 466 -6.50 -1.33 -1.72
N ALA A 467 -5.24 -0.96 -1.56
CA ALA A 467 -4.84 0.30 -0.94
C ALA A 467 -5.34 1.50 -1.76
N LEU A 468 -5.14 1.52 -3.08
CA LEU A 468 -5.58 2.62 -3.94
C LEU A 468 -7.10 2.79 -3.94
N VAL A 469 -7.85 1.68 -4.06
CA VAL A 469 -9.32 1.74 -3.96
C VAL A 469 -9.72 2.28 -2.59
N GLY A 470 -9.07 1.83 -1.51
CA GLY A 470 -9.34 2.33 -0.16
C GLY A 470 -9.00 3.81 0.03
N LEU A 471 -7.91 4.30 -0.57
CA LEU A 471 -7.49 5.70 -0.50
C LEU A 471 -8.36 6.63 -1.35
N ASP A 472 -8.98 6.11 -2.41
CA ASP A 472 -9.93 6.84 -3.25
C ASP A 472 -11.37 6.73 -2.68
N ALA A 473 -11.58 5.85 -1.71
CA ALA A 473 -12.85 5.67 -1.01
C ALA A 473 -12.99 6.65 0.18
N THR A 474 -14.05 7.44 0.19
CA THR A 474 -14.36 8.38 1.29
C THR A 474 -15.10 7.69 2.45
N ARG A 475 -14.58 6.56 2.93
CA ARG A 475 -15.20 5.69 3.94
C ARG A 475 -14.15 4.88 4.68
N THR A 476 -14.52 4.28 5.81
CA THR A 476 -13.62 3.41 6.56
C THR A 476 -13.24 2.20 5.72
N CYS A 477 -11.95 1.88 5.71
CA CYS A 477 -11.41 0.75 4.97
C CYS A 477 -10.69 -0.21 5.92
N LEU A 478 -10.97 -1.51 5.80
CA LEU A 478 -10.35 -2.57 6.58
C LEU A 478 -9.44 -3.40 5.69
N HIS A 479 -8.15 -3.43 6.01
CA HIS A 479 -7.13 -4.22 5.33
C HIS A 479 -6.62 -5.32 6.27
N LEU A 480 -6.91 -6.57 5.93
CA LEU A 480 -6.40 -7.76 6.62
C LEU A 480 -5.18 -8.27 5.86
N VAL A 481 -3.99 -8.03 6.42
CA VAL A 481 -2.72 -8.27 5.73
C VAL A 481 -1.96 -9.41 6.37
N ASN A 482 -1.67 -10.44 5.57
CA ASN A 482 -0.71 -11.48 5.92
C ASN A 482 0.67 -11.14 5.35
N THR A 483 1.73 -11.24 6.16
CA THR A 483 3.12 -11.00 5.72
C THR A 483 3.96 -12.28 5.63
N GLY A 484 3.43 -13.42 6.10
CA GLY A 484 4.15 -14.70 6.12
C GLY A 484 5.34 -14.76 7.09
N LEU A 485 5.49 -13.76 7.95
CA LEU A 485 6.50 -13.78 9.00
C LEU A 485 6.17 -14.87 10.01
N ARG A 486 7.15 -15.74 10.25
CA ARG A 486 7.07 -16.75 11.31
C ARG A 486 7.76 -16.20 12.57
N PRO A 487 7.22 -16.45 13.76
CA PRO A 487 7.99 -16.33 15.00
C PRO A 487 9.30 -17.13 14.90
N GLY A 488 10.30 -16.80 15.72
CA GLY A 488 11.55 -17.57 15.79
C GLY A 488 11.25 -19.06 15.96
N THR A 489 11.82 -19.89 15.09
CA THR A 489 11.48 -21.31 14.97
C THR A 489 12.71 -22.12 14.55
N GLU A 490 12.78 -23.39 14.97
CA GLU A 490 13.82 -24.35 14.59
C GLU A 490 13.54 -25.04 13.24
N LEU A 491 12.41 -24.71 12.60
CA LEU A 491 12.05 -25.24 11.29
C LEU A 491 12.99 -24.76 10.19
N VAL A 492 12.99 -25.48 9.06
CA VAL A 492 13.69 -25.07 7.84
C VAL A 492 13.44 -23.57 7.57
N PRO A 493 14.51 -22.77 7.40
CA PRO A 493 14.35 -21.35 7.11
C PRO A 493 13.71 -21.20 5.73
N LEU A 494 12.48 -20.70 5.71
CA LEU A 494 11.75 -20.39 4.50
C LEU A 494 11.59 -18.87 4.40
N ASN A 495 11.68 -18.37 3.17
CA ASN A 495 11.37 -17.00 2.85
C ASN A 495 9.91 -16.68 3.27
N SER A 496 9.69 -15.56 3.93
CA SER A 496 8.37 -15.12 4.39
C SER A 496 7.39 -14.88 3.23
N TRP A 497 7.88 -14.56 2.03
CA TRP A 497 7.06 -14.52 0.82
C TRP A 497 6.45 -15.90 0.50
N LEU A 498 7.23 -16.97 0.63
CA LEU A 498 6.77 -18.33 0.38
C LEU A 498 5.74 -18.77 1.42
N VAL A 499 5.98 -18.46 2.69
CA VAL A 499 5.03 -18.77 3.78
C VAL A 499 3.72 -17.99 3.59
N ALA A 500 3.78 -16.74 3.15
CA ALA A 500 2.60 -15.95 2.82
C ALA A 500 1.83 -16.53 1.62
N GLY A 501 2.55 -16.95 0.57
CA GLY A 501 1.98 -17.65 -0.59
C GLY A 501 1.33 -18.98 -0.21
N ALA A 502 1.98 -19.79 0.62
CA ALA A 502 1.44 -21.04 1.13
C ALA A 502 0.13 -20.84 1.92
N ALA A 503 -0.01 -19.72 2.65
CA ALA A 503 -1.26 -19.39 3.32
C ALA A 503 -2.41 -19.09 2.34
N LEU A 504 -2.10 -18.50 1.17
CA LEU A 504 -3.07 -18.25 0.10
C LEU A 504 -3.45 -19.56 -0.62
N GLU A 505 -2.44 -20.33 -1.03
CA GLU A 505 -2.61 -21.64 -1.69
C GLU A 505 -3.44 -22.58 -0.80
N GLY A 506 -3.08 -22.72 0.47
CA GLY A 506 -3.78 -23.59 1.42
C GLY A 506 -5.13 -23.07 1.95
N ARG A 507 -5.62 -21.94 1.42
CA ARG A 507 -6.86 -21.26 1.87
C ARG A 507 -6.88 -20.87 3.36
N ALA A 508 -5.71 -20.74 4.00
CA ALA A 508 -5.60 -20.21 5.37
C ALA A 508 -5.88 -18.70 5.42
N HIS A 509 -5.55 -17.99 4.34
CA HIS A 509 -5.79 -16.55 4.18
C HIS A 509 -6.17 -16.24 2.72
N PRO A 510 -7.38 -16.63 2.28
CA PRO A 510 -7.85 -16.38 0.92
C PRO A 510 -8.00 -14.88 0.68
N PHE A 511 -7.76 -14.43 -0.53
CA PHE A 511 -7.93 -13.02 -0.86
C PHE A 511 -9.37 -12.70 -1.21
N PHE A 512 -9.80 -11.53 -0.78
CA PHE A 512 -11.05 -10.96 -1.28
C PHE A 512 -11.03 -9.46 -1.11
N ARG A 513 -11.81 -8.77 -1.94
CA ARG A 513 -12.09 -7.35 -1.79
C ARG A 513 -13.58 -7.13 -1.92
N VAL A 514 -14.14 -6.37 -1.00
CA VAL A 514 -15.54 -5.94 -1.03
C VAL A 514 -15.60 -4.43 -1.06
N ASN A 515 -16.01 -3.87 -2.21
CA ASN A 515 -16.20 -2.44 -2.37
C ASN A 515 -17.69 -2.08 -2.34
N PRO A 516 -18.20 -1.52 -1.22
CA PRO A 516 -19.61 -1.16 -1.09
C PRO A 516 -20.06 0.01 -1.97
N GLN A 517 -19.16 0.72 -2.67
CA GLN A 517 -19.55 1.70 -3.70
C GLN A 517 -20.10 1.02 -4.97
N VAL A 518 -19.68 -0.21 -5.23
CA VAL A 518 -20.15 -1.00 -6.38
C VAL A 518 -21.45 -1.70 -5.98
N THR A 519 -22.48 -1.57 -6.81
CA THR A 519 -23.84 -2.02 -6.47
C THR A 519 -24.19 -3.41 -6.99
N ASP A 520 -23.45 -3.92 -7.97
CA ASP A 520 -23.65 -5.25 -8.55
C ASP A 520 -22.81 -6.33 -7.85
N ILE A 521 -22.78 -7.54 -8.42
CA ILE A 521 -22.03 -8.66 -7.86
C ILE A 521 -20.51 -8.45 -7.91
N THR A 522 -20.01 -7.58 -8.81
CA THR A 522 -18.57 -7.27 -8.94
C THR A 522 -18.04 -6.47 -7.76
N ARG A 523 -18.93 -6.03 -6.85
CA ARG A 523 -18.54 -5.54 -5.54
C ARG A 523 -17.73 -6.55 -4.75
N PHE A 524 -17.95 -7.86 -4.97
CA PHE A 524 -17.15 -8.93 -4.41
C PHE A 524 -16.12 -9.39 -5.45
N ASP A 525 -14.86 -9.32 -5.07
CA ASP A 525 -13.75 -9.71 -5.91
C ASP A 525 -12.92 -10.78 -5.20
N PHE A 526 -12.75 -11.91 -5.87
CA PHE A 526 -11.97 -13.07 -5.42
C PHE A 526 -10.87 -13.43 -6.42
N SER A 527 -10.62 -12.59 -7.43
CA SER A 527 -9.69 -12.85 -8.54
C SER A 527 -8.23 -13.06 -8.08
N GLY A 528 -7.87 -12.53 -6.91
CA GLY A 528 -6.53 -12.71 -6.33
C GLY A 528 -6.20 -14.12 -5.84
N ASN A 529 -7.11 -15.09 -5.93
CA ASN A 529 -6.89 -16.47 -5.50
C ASN A 529 -6.50 -17.38 -6.66
N PRO A 530 -5.54 -18.31 -6.49
CA PRO A 530 -5.26 -19.34 -7.49
C PRO A 530 -6.42 -20.34 -7.57
N GLN A 531 -6.81 -20.71 -8.80
CA GLN A 531 -7.91 -21.66 -9.10
C GLN A 531 -9.15 -21.41 -8.22
N PRO A 532 -9.77 -20.21 -8.26
CA PRO A 532 -10.81 -19.79 -7.31
C PRO A 532 -12.09 -20.62 -7.37
N GLU A 533 -12.32 -21.33 -8.48
CA GLU A 533 -13.44 -22.25 -8.69
C GLU A 533 -13.28 -23.60 -7.98
N GLN A 534 -12.11 -23.89 -7.41
CA GLN A 534 -11.82 -25.12 -6.68
C GLN A 534 -11.62 -24.85 -5.18
N ASP A 535 -11.97 -25.84 -4.35
CA ASP A 535 -11.75 -25.80 -2.90
C ASP A 535 -10.29 -25.50 -2.57
N TRP A 536 -9.36 -26.18 -3.27
CA TRP A 536 -7.92 -25.96 -3.19
C TRP A 536 -7.29 -25.97 -4.57
N PRO A 537 -6.22 -25.18 -4.79
CA PRO A 537 -5.46 -25.22 -6.03
C PRO A 537 -4.73 -26.56 -6.17
N VAL A 538 -4.76 -27.10 -7.38
CA VAL A 538 -4.13 -28.38 -7.72
C VAL A 538 -2.91 -28.13 -8.59
N HIS A 539 -1.81 -28.80 -8.26
CA HIS A 539 -0.53 -28.65 -8.94
C HIS A 539 0.04 -30.02 -9.36
N PRO A 540 0.68 -30.12 -10.53
CA PRO A 540 1.36 -31.35 -10.92
C PRO A 540 2.58 -31.60 -10.03
N PHE A 541 2.71 -32.84 -9.55
CA PHE A 541 3.80 -33.29 -8.70
C PHE A 541 4.48 -34.52 -9.29
N ASN A 542 5.80 -34.44 -9.44
CA ASN A 542 6.62 -35.51 -10.00
C ASN A 542 7.42 -36.20 -8.90
N TYR A 543 7.40 -37.53 -8.86
CA TYR A 543 8.17 -38.34 -7.92
C TYR A 543 8.61 -39.67 -8.55
N ILE A 544 9.53 -40.36 -7.90
CA ILE A 544 9.98 -41.71 -8.29
C ILE A 544 9.23 -42.74 -7.43
N ASP A 545 8.51 -43.66 -8.07
CA ASP A 545 7.80 -44.74 -7.37
C ASP A 545 8.74 -45.80 -6.78
N GLU A 546 8.17 -46.77 -6.06
CA GLU A 546 8.92 -47.90 -5.47
C GLU A 546 9.67 -48.76 -6.51
N ASN A 547 9.27 -48.69 -7.79
CA ASN A 547 9.87 -49.44 -8.89
C ASN A 547 10.94 -48.63 -9.65
N GLY A 548 11.18 -47.38 -9.26
CA GLY A 548 12.13 -46.48 -9.93
C GLY A 548 11.56 -45.75 -11.15
N HIS A 549 10.24 -45.76 -11.36
CA HIS A 549 9.59 -45.03 -12.45
C HIS A 549 9.24 -43.60 -12.03
N ASN A 550 9.39 -42.66 -12.96
CA ASN A 550 8.88 -41.31 -12.81
C ASN A 550 7.35 -41.32 -12.93
N VAL A 551 6.67 -40.85 -11.90
CA VAL A 551 5.22 -40.73 -11.84
C VAL A 551 4.84 -39.27 -11.64
N THR A 552 3.84 -38.82 -12.38
CA THR A 552 3.21 -37.49 -12.23
C THR A 552 1.81 -37.68 -11.66
N ILE A 553 1.50 -36.97 -10.59
CA ILE A 553 0.17 -36.92 -9.99
C ILE A 553 -0.26 -35.46 -9.79
N ASP A 554 -1.56 -35.24 -9.75
CA ASP A 554 -2.14 -33.96 -9.39
C ASP A 554 -2.33 -33.92 -7.87
N LEU A 555 -1.69 -32.94 -7.20
CA LEU A 555 -1.74 -32.79 -5.75
C LEU A 555 -2.35 -31.43 -5.37
N ALA A 556 -3.38 -31.47 -4.53
CA ALA A 556 -3.98 -30.25 -3.99
C ALA A 556 -3.09 -29.66 -2.89
N PHE A 557 -2.88 -28.35 -2.91
CA PHE A 557 -2.23 -27.64 -1.80
C PHE A 557 -3.29 -27.19 -0.79
N THR A 558 -3.27 -27.78 0.40
CA THR A 558 -4.33 -27.62 1.41
C THR A 558 -3.88 -26.84 2.63
N PHE A 559 -4.81 -26.60 3.56
CA PHE A 559 -4.48 -26.02 4.87
C PHE A 559 -3.47 -26.88 5.64
N ALA A 560 -3.49 -28.21 5.49
CA ALA A 560 -2.54 -29.09 6.16
C ALA A 560 -1.10 -28.86 5.68
N ASP A 561 -0.92 -28.58 4.39
CA ASP A 561 0.39 -28.25 3.82
C ASP A 561 0.93 -26.94 4.40
N TYR A 562 0.08 -25.91 4.49
CA TYR A 562 0.43 -24.66 5.17
C TYR A 562 0.74 -24.88 6.66
N ALA A 563 -0.10 -25.64 7.38
CA ALA A 563 0.04 -25.87 8.81
C ALA A 563 1.35 -26.58 9.17
N LEU A 564 1.87 -27.45 8.30
CA LEU A 564 3.18 -28.10 8.50
C LEU A 564 4.35 -27.11 8.53
N LEU A 565 4.19 -25.92 7.95
CA LEU A 565 5.18 -24.83 7.98
C LEU A 565 5.21 -24.05 9.30
N ILE A 566 4.24 -24.31 10.19
CA ILE A 566 4.00 -23.59 11.42
C ILE A 566 4.32 -24.50 12.60
N ASP A 567 5.34 -24.12 13.37
CA ASP A 567 5.93 -24.92 14.43
C ASP A 567 4.91 -25.46 15.43
N ARG A 568 4.10 -24.57 16.03
CA ARG A 568 3.09 -24.95 17.01
C ARG A 568 1.96 -25.85 16.48
N LEU A 569 1.79 -25.95 15.16
CA LEU A 569 0.77 -26.82 14.56
C LEU A 569 1.32 -28.21 14.24
N ARG A 570 2.62 -28.45 14.40
CA ARG A 570 3.25 -29.74 14.09
C ARG A 570 2.83 -30.86 15.02
N GLU A 571 2.38 -30.55 16.22
CA GLU A 571 1.81 -31.53 17.15
C GLU A 571 0.57 -32.22 16.59
N GLN A 572 -0.08 -31.63 15.58
CA GLN A 572 -1.24 -32.21 14.88
C GLN A 572 -0.85 -33.26 13.83
N PHE A 573 0.45 -33.42 13.55
CA PHE A 573 0.95 -34.32 12.50
C PHE A 573 1.67 -35.52 13.09
N ARG A 574 1.56 -36.67 12.40
CA ARG A 574 2.32 -37.88 12.69
C ARG A 574 2.84 -38.48 11.40
N LEU A 575 4.03 -39.05 11.45
CA LEU A 575 4.59 -39.80 10.32
C LEU A 575 3.85 -41.12 10.18
N ILE A 576 3.51 -41.44 8.93
CA ILE A 576 3.02 -42.77 8.57
C ILE A 576 4.27 -43.63 8.37
N PRO A 577 4.53 -44.65 9.20
CA PRO A 577 5.60 -45.60 8.98
C PRO A 577 5.52 -46.21 7.57
N PRO A 578 6.65 -46.51 6.91
CA PRO A 578 6.63 -47.32 5.70
C PRO A 578 5.96 -48.65 6.06
N GLY A 579 4.76 -48.87 5.52
CA GLY A 579 3.80 -49.86 6.01
C GLY A 579 3.62 -51.04 5.12
#